data_AF-A0A946MW43-F1
#
_entry.id   AF-A0A946MW43-F1
#
_cell.length_a   1.000
_cell.length_b   1.000
_cell.length_c   1.000
_cell.angle_alpha   90.00
_cell.angle_beta   90.00
_cell.angle_gamma   90.00
#
_symmetry.space_group_name_H-M   'P 1'
#
loop_
_entity.id
_entity.type
_entity.pdbx_description
1 polymer ?
#
loop_
_entity_poly.entity_id
_entity_poly.type
_entity_poly.pdbx_seq_one_letter_code
_entity_poly.pdbx_strand_id
1 'polypeptide(L)'
;MKLLTTATIALALAVTAQAASASCDAGEMVIKFSHVTNTDKHPKGIAASLLQERVNTEMNGKACLEVFPNSTLYNDNKVLEA
;
A
#
# COMPACT_ATOMS: atom_id res chain seq x y z
N MET A 1 -34.58 -23.16 -0.12
CA MET A 1 -34.23 -22.03 0.79
C MET A 1 -32.92 -22.21 1.56
N LYS A 2 -32.12 -23.28 1.37
CA LYS A 2 -30.80 -23.46 2.04
C LYS A 2 -29.58 -23.15 1.17
N LEU A 3 -29.79 -22.90 -0.14
CA LEU A 3 -28.73 -22.60 -1.11
C LEU A 3 -28.55 -21.10 -1.35
N LEU A 4 -29.50 -20.27 -0.91
CA LEU A 4 -29.44 -18.81 -1.01
C LEU A 4 -28.70 -18.16 0.18
N THR A 5 -28.59 -18.88 1.30
CA THR A 5 -27.92 -18.41 2.53
C THR A 5 -26.41 -18.66 2.54
N THR A 6 -25.89 -19.50 1.64
CA THR A 6 -24.45 -19.78 1.54
C THR A 6 -23.70 -18.82 0.62
N ALA A 7 -24.41 -18.09 -0.25
CA ALA A 7 -23.80 -17.13 -1.18
C ALA A 7 -23.45 -15.78 -0.53
N THR A 8 -24.08 -15.43 0.60
CA THR A 8 -23.86 -14.14 1.27
C THR A 8 -22.60 -14.10 2.14
N ILE A 9 -22.06 -15.25 2.55
CA ILE A 9 -20.84 -15.31 3.39
C ILE A 9 -19.56 -15.17 2.54
N ALA A 10 -19.61 -15.54 1.26
CA ALA A 10 -18.44 -15.45 0.37
C ALA A 10 -18.07 -14.00 -0.01
N LEU A 11 -19.00 -13.04 0.11
CA LEU A 11 -18.75 -11.64 -0.23
C LEU A 11 -18.11 -10.84 0.92
N ALA A 12 -18.09 -11.38 2.15
CA ALA A 12 -17.56 -10.68 3.33
C ALA A 12 -16.03 -10.80 3.47
N LEU A 13 -15.39 -11.73 2.75
CA LEU A 13 -13.95 -12.00 2.85
C LEU A 13 -13.09 -11.22 1.84
N ALA A 14 -13.70 -10.41 0.97
CA ALA A 14 -12.97 -9.61 -0.02
C ALA A 14 -12.53 -8.22 0.48
N VAL A 15 -12.90 -7.81 1.71
CA VAL A 15 -12.73 -6.44 2.21
C VAL A 15 -11.55 -6.28 3.20
N THR A 16 -10.78 -7.33 3.49
CA THR A 16 -9.69 -7.23 4.50
C THR A 16 -8.32 -6.84 3.94
N ALA A 17 -8.22 -6.53 2.63
CA ALA A 17 -6.99 -6.03 2.01
C ALA A 17 -7.02 -4.53 1.75
N GLN A 18 -7.74 -3.75 2.56
CA GLN A 18 -7.53 -2.31 2.62
C GLN A 18 -6.18 -2.07 3.34
N ALA A 19 -5.08 -2.30 2.61
CA ALA A 19 -3.86 -1.58 2.89
C ALA A 19 -4.26 -0.11 2.99
N ALA A 20 -3.75 0.61 3.97
CA ALA A 20 -3.90 2.04 4.08
C ALA A 20 -3.15 2.71 2.91
N SER A 21 -3.64 2.52 1.69
CA SER A 21 -3.36 3.36 0.55
C SER A 21 -3.83 4.74 0.97
N ALA A 22 -2.90 5.69 1.02
CA ALA A 22 -3.28 7.09 1.04
C ALA A 22 -4.31 7.28 -0.07
N SER A 23 -5.43 7.94 0.23
CA SER A 23 -6.42 8.26 -0.80
C SER A 23 -5.80 9.35 -1.67
N CYS A 24 -4.88 8.97 -2.56
CA CYS A 24 -4.23 9.89 -3.48
C CYS A 24 -5.31 10.53 -4.34
N ASP A 25 -5.24 11.85 -4.45
CA ASP A 25 -6.24 12.61 -5.18
C ASP A 25 -6.04 12.48 -6.70
N ALA A 26 -7.12 12.64 -7.44
CA ALA A 26 -7.06 12.59 -8.90
C ALA A 26 -6.16 13.70 -9.44
N GLY A 27 -5.16 13.33 -10.25
CA GLY A 27 -4.17 14.24 -10.82
C GLY A 27 -2.82 14.25 -10.12
N GLU A 28 -2.69 13.58 -8.97
CA GLU A 28 -1.39 13.39 -8.32
C GLU A 28 -0.57 12.28 -8.99
N MET A 29 0.76 12.45 -8.98
CA MET A 29 1.68 11.35 -9.30
C MET A 29 1.69 10.35 -8.14
N VAL A 30 1.21 9.13 -8.39
CA VAL A 30 1.23 8.05 -7.40
C VAL A 30 2.57 7.32 -7.45
N ILE A 31 3.35 7.46 -6.39
CA ILE A 31 4.66 6.82 -6.23
C ILE A 31 4.46 5.60 -5.32
N LYS A 32 4.65 4.40 -5.87
CA LYS A 32 4.58 3.15 -5.12
C LYS A 32 5.96 2.75 -4.62
N PHE A 33 6.21 2.95 -3.33
CA PHE A 33 7.51 2.72 -2.72
C PHE A 33 7.58 1.36 -2.05
N SER A 34 8.23 0.39 -2.70
CA SER A 34 8.42 -0.94 -2.13
C SER A 34 9.72 -1.06 -1.32
N HIS A 35 9.67 -1.76 -0.20
CA HIS A 35 10.87 -2.17 0.54
C HIS A 35 10.72 -3.56 1.17
N VAL A 36 11.85 -4.22 1.41
CA VAL A 36 11.90 -5.64 1.82
C VAL A 36 11.69 -5.90 3.31
N THR A 37 11.62 -4.86 4.13
CA THR A 37 11.60 -4.97 5.60
C THR A 37 10.24 -4.67 6.20
N ASN A 38 10.07 -4.96 7.49
CA ASN A 38 8.89 -4.53 8.24
C ASN A 38 8.87 -3.00 8.44
N THR A 39 7.67 -2.43 8.60
CA THR A 39 7.40 -0.99 8.76
C THR A 39 7.89 -0.41 10.09
N ASP A 40 7.64 -1.07 11.23
CA ASP A 40 7.70 -0.39 12.53
C ASP A 40 8.94 -0.74 13.36
N LYS A 41 9.68 -1.78 12.96
CA LYS A 41 10.81 -2.32 13.74
C LYS A 41 12.17 -2.19 13.05
N HIS A 42 12.17 -1.84 11.78
CA HIS A 42 13.38 -1.73 10.98
C HIS A 42 13.60 -0.27 10.55
N PRO A 43 14.82 0.27 10.62
CA PRO A 43 15.08 1.67 10.24
C PRO A 43 14.58 2.04 8.83
N LYS A 44 14.65 1.10 7.87
CA LYS A 44 14.11 1.29 6.51
C LYS A 44 12.59 1.49 6.50
N GLY A 45 11.85 0.73 7.31
CA GLY A 45 10.39 0.87 7.40
C GLY A 45 9.98 2.19 8.05
N ILE A 46 10.63 2.53 9.16
CA ILE A 46 10.38 3.78 9.89
C ILE A 46 10.66 4.98 8.98
N ALA A 47 11.79 4.96 8.27
CA ALA A 47 12.14 6.01 7.32
C ALA A 47 11.16 6.09 6.14
N ALA A 48 10.68 4.95 5.63
CA ALA A 48 9.68 4.92 4.56
C ALA A 48 8.36 5.54 5.01
N SER A 49 7.88 5.24 6.22
CA SER A 49 6.68 5.86 6.79
C SER A 49 6.83 7.37 6.97
N LEU A 50 7.97 7.83 7.51
CA LEU A 50 8.25 9.27 7.65
C LEU A 50 8.35 9.97 6.29
N LEU A 51 8.92 9.30 5.27
CA LEU A 51 8.97 9.83 3.92
C LEU A 51 7.56 9.95 3.33
N GLN A 52 6.70 8.95 3.53
CA GLN A 52 5.31 8.99 3.08
C GLN A 52 4.56 10.16 3.69
N GLU A 53 4.68 10.36 5.00
CA GLU A 53 4.02 11.48 5.70
C GLU A 53 4.45 12.83 5.13
N ARG A 54 5.76 13.03 4.93
CA ARG A 54 6.30 14.27 4.39
C ARG A 54 5.90 14.50 2.94
N VAL A 55 5.99 13.49 2.07
CA VAL A 55 5.59 13.63 0.67
C VAL A 55 4.11 13.96 0.58
N ASN A 56 3.24 13.22 1.27
CA ASN A 56 1.79 13.44 1.16
C ASN A 56 1.37 14.78 1.77
N THR A 57 2.11 15.30 2.75
CA THR A 57 1.84 16.62 3.35
C THR A 57 2.40 17.77 2.52
N GLU A 58 3.67 17.68 2.12
CA GLU A 58 4.40 18.78 1.46
C GLU A 58 4.11 18.83 -0.06
N MET A 59 3.69 17.72 -0.66
CA MET A 59 3.45 17.58 -2.10
C MET A 59 1.98 17.31 -2.45
N ASN A 60 1.06 17.59 -1.53
CA ASN A 60 -0.38 17.47 -1.75
C ASN A 60 -0.83 18.21 -3.03
N GLY A 61 -1.60 17.53 -3.87
CA GLY A 61 -2.02 17.98 -5.19
C GLY A 61 -0.98 17.80 -6.30
N LYS A 62 0.18 17.22 -6.01
CA LYS A 62 1.24 16.94 -6.99
C LYS A 62 1.72 15.49 -6.94
N ALA A 63 1.99 14.96 -5.75
CA ALA A 63 2.52 13.61 -5.59
C ALA A 63 2.03 12.97 -4.30
N CYS A 64 1.73 11.68 -4.39
CA CYS A 64 1.28 10.85 -3.29
C CYS A 64 2.15 9.60 -3.23
N LEU A 65 2.71 9.32 -2.06
CA LEU A 65 3.53 8.15 -1.78
C LEU A 65 2.68 7.08 -1.09
N GLU A 66 2.79 5.84 -1.59
CA GLU A 66 2.25 4.64 -0.97
C GLU A 66 3.39 3.68 -0.63
N VAL A 67 3.54 3.30 0.65
CA VAL A 67 4.60 2.40 1.11
C VAL A 67 4.12 0.95 1.15
N PHE A 68 4.88 0.07 0.50
CA PHE A 68 4.64 -1.37 0.41
C PHE A 68 5.77 -2.15 1.11
N PRO A 69 5.59 -2.57 2.38
CA PRO A 69 6.61 -3.25 3.16
C PRO A 69 6.74 -4.73 2.80
N ASN A 70 7.74 -5.41 3.38
CA ASN A 70 7.95 -6.87 3.30
C ASN A 70 7.95 -7.43 1.86
N SER A 71 8.45 -6.67 0.90
CA SER A 71 8.44 -7.04 -0.52
C SER A 71 7.05 -7.38 -1.08
N THR A 72 5.99 -6.82 -0.50
CA THR A 72 4.60 -7.09 -0.91
C THR A 72 4.31 -6.67 -2.34
N LEU A 73 5.01 -5.64 -2.83
CA LEU A 73 4.91 -5.17 -4.21
C LEU A 73 6.04 -5.72 -5.08
N TYR A 74 7.30 -5.49 -4.70
CA TYR A 74 8.47 -6.02 -5.40
C TYR A 74 9.52 -6.54 -4.41
N ASN A 75 10.27 -7.56 -4.81
CA ASN A 75 11.45 -8.04 -4.09
C ASN A 75 12.73 -7.69 -4.89
N ASP A 76 13.90 -7.72 -4.26
CA ASP A 76 15.16 -7.26 -4.85
C ASP A 76 15.46 -7.87 -6.25
N ASN A 77 15.01 -9.10 -6.50
CA ASN A 77 15.23 -9.79 -7.78
C ASN A 77 14.26 -9.37 -8.90
N LYS A 78 13.16 -8.68 -8.55
CA LYS A 78 12.11 -8.24 -9.48
C LYS A 78 12.11 -6.73 -9.72
N VAL A 79 12.94 -5.97 -8.99
CA VAL A 79 12.99 -4.50 -9.08
C VAL A 79 13.71 -4.03 -10.35
N LEU A 80 14.51 -4.89 -11.00
CA LEU A 80 15.29 -4.56 -12.20
C LEU A 80 14.91 -5.44 -13.41
N GLU A 81 13.62 -5.52 -13.72
CA GLU A 81 13.19 -5.80 -15.10
C GLU A 81 12.76 -4.46 -15.72
N ALA A 82 13.75 -3.74 -16.25
CA ALA A 82 13.55 -2.55 -17.08
C ALA A 82 13.62 -2.93 -18.55
#